data_AF-A0A835A3Q5-F1
#
_entry.id   AF-A0A835A3Q5-F1
#
_cell.length_a   1.000
_cell.length_b   1.000
_cell.length_c   1.000
_cell.angle_alpha   90.00
_cell.angle_beta   90.00
_cell.angle_gamma   90.00
#
_symmetry.space_group_name_H-M   'P 1'
#
loop_
_entity.id
_entity.type
_entity.pdbx_description
1 polymer ?
#
loop_
_entity_poly.entity_id
_entity_poly.type
_entity_poly.pdbx_seq_one_letter_code
_entity_poly.pdbx_strand_id
1 'polypeptide(L)' 'MVEATMSSITLHDIEPATFRIMLQFMYTDALPGDDQLGGPPVDMMHKLLAAADRYALDRLKLICAQKLCDDMSGDTVAAT' A
#
# COMPACT_ATOMS: atom_id res chain seq x y z
N MET A 1 10.16 34.47 2.27
CA MET A 1 9.44 33.19 2.17
C MET A 1 10.36 32.25 1.40
N VAL A 2 10.94 31.26 2.06
CA VAL A 2 11.87 30.32 1.42
C VAL A 2 11.04 29.25 0.74
N GLU A 3 10.84 29.39 -0.56
CA GLU A 3 10.42 28.25 -1.39
C GLU A 3 11.49 27.18 -1.22
N ALA A 4 11.15 26.10 -0.54
CA ALA A 4 12.05 24.98 -0.33
C ALA A 4 12.25 24.29 -1.68
N THR A 5 13.35 24.63 -2.36
CA THR A 5 13.85 23.99 -3.57
C THR A 5 14.40 22.60 -3.24
N MET A 6 13.52 21.68 -2.83
CA MET A 6 13.85 20.25 -2.79
C MET A 6 13.04 19.56 -3.87
N SER A 7 13.63 19.48 -5.07
CA SER A 7 13.05 18.79 -6.24
C SER A 7 12.98 17.27 -6.06
N SER A 8 13.48 16.75 -4.93
CA SER A 8 13.50 15.33 -4.59
C SER A 8 13.25 15.16 -3.09
N ILE A 9 12.37 14.22 -2.76
CA ILE A 9 12.09 13.78 -1.39
C ILE A 9 12.64 12.37 -1.28
N THR A 10 13.58 12.15 -0.36
CA THR A 10 14.10 10.82 -0.07
C THR A 10 13.07 10.07 0.78
N LEU A 11 12.44 9.07 0.18
CA LEU A 11 11.52 8.19 0.87
C LEU A 11 12.31 7.02 1.45
N HIS A 12 12.49 7.01 2.77
CA HIS A 12 13.14 5.90 3.47
C HIS A 12 12.11 4.84 3.84
N ASP A 13 12.54 3.57 3.82
CA ASP A 13 11.72 2.44 4.28
C ASP A 13 10.46 2.20 3.43
N ILE A 14 10.53 2.53 2.14
CA ILE A 14 9.54 2.16 1.13
C ILE A 14 10.21 1.43 -0.02
N GLU A 15 9.68 0.28 -0.41
CA GLU A 15 10.15 -0.40 -1.61
C GLU A 15 9.69 0.33 -2.87
N PRO A 16 10.51 0.37 -3.93
CA PRO A 16 10.16 1.05 -5.17
C PRO A 16 8.88 0.49 -5.82
N ALA A 17 8.58 -0.80 -5.60
CA ALA A 17 7.32 -1.41 -6.03
C ALA A 17 6.12 -0.80 -5.28
N THR A 18 6.17 -0.75 -3.95
CA THR A 18 5.16 -0.13 -3.09
C THR A 18 4.92 1.34 -3.47
N PHE A 19 6.00 2.09 -3.69
CA PHE A 19 5.89 3.51 -4.05
C PHE A 19 5.21 3.72 -5.41
N ARG A 20 5.51 2.88 -6.41
CA ARG A 20 4.81 2.93 -7.71
C ARG A 20 3.31 2.73 -7.56
N ILE A 21 2.90 1.80 -6.69
CA ILE A 21 1.48 1.55 -6.41
C ILE A 21 0.84 2.76 -5.73
N MET A 22 1.51 3.36 -4.75
CA MET A 22 1.01 4.56 -4.08
C MET A 22 0.83 5.72 -5.05
N LEU A 23 1.81 5.95 -5.93
CA LEU A 23 1.70 6.96 -6.99
C LEU A 23 0.53 6.65 -7.91
N GLN A 24 0.42 5.41 -8.39
CA GLN A 24 -0.67 5.02 -9.27
C GLN A 24 -2.02 5.24 -8.58
N PHE A 25 -2.18 4.83 -7.32
CA PHE A 25 -3.37 5.12 -6.54
C PHE A 25 -3.64 6.62 -6.40
N MET A 26 -2.63 7.45 -6.18
CA MET A 26 -2.80 8.90 -6.07
C MET A 26 -3.26 9.56 -7.38
N TYR A 27 -2.87 8.99 -8.53
CA TYR A 27 -3.21 9.52 -9.85
C TYR A 27 -4.47 8.90 -10.47
N THR A 28 -4.76 7.63 -10.20
CA THR A 28 -5.87 6.88 -10.81
C THR A 28 -6.95 6.46 -9.80
N ASP A 29 -6.75 6.74 -8.51
CA ASP A 29 -7.64 6.37 -7.40
C ASP A 29 -7.93 4.86 -7.31
N ALA A 30 -7.07 4.05 -7.95
CA ALA A 30 -7.23 2.62 -8.16
C ALA A 30 -5.95 1.89 -7.76
N LEU A 31 -6.09 0.82 -6.98
CA LEU A 31 -5.00 -0.09 -6.67
C LEU A 31 -4.78 -1.08 -7.83
N PRO A 32 -3.52 -1.42 -8.14
CA PRO A 32 -3.22 -2.55 -9.00
C PRO A 32 -3.73 -3.84 -8.36
N GLY A 33 -4.20 -4.75 -9.21
CA GLY A 33 -4.68 -6.07 -8.79
C GLY A 33 -3.54 -6.93 -8.23
N ASP A 34 -3.89 -7.94 -7.45
CA ASP A 34 -2.98 -8.89 -6.78
C ASP A 34 -1.94 -9.53 -7.73
N ASP A 35 -2.28 -9.64 -9.01
CA ASP A 35 -1.40 -10.13 -10.08
C ASP A 35 -0.17 -9.23 -10.32
N GLN A 36 -0.31 -7.92 -10.11
CA GLN A 36 0.79 -6.94 -10.25
C GLN A 36 1.66 -6.83 -9.01
N LEU A 37 1.28 -7.46 -7.89
CA LEU A 37 2.04 -7.40 -6.63
C LEU A 37 3.25 -8.37 -6.63
N GLY A 38 3.40 -9.25 -7.62
CA GLY A 38 4.66 -9.99 -7.86
C GLY A 38 5.17 -10.85 -6.70
N GLY A 39 4.31 -11.13 -5.71
CA GLY A 39 4.63 -11.83 -4.48
C GLY A 39 3.37 -12.16 -3.68
N PRO A 40 3.49 -12.82 -2.51
CA PRO A 40 2.35 -13.15 -1.68
C PRO A 40 1.60 -11.85 -1.31
N PRO A 41 0.30 -11.76 -1.59
CA PRO A 41 -0.45 -10.51 -1.49
C PRO A 41 -0.38 -9.92 -0.09
N VAL A 42 -0.38 -10.75 0.95
CA VAL A 42 -0.31 -10.37 2.37
C VAL A 42 0.92 -9.53 2.73
N ASP A 43 2.12 -9.98 2.32
CA ASP A 43 3.40 -9.36 2.69
C ASP A 43 3.53 -7.98 2.02
N MET A 44 3.10 -7.89 0.77
CA MET A 44 3.08 -6.63 0.05
C MET A 44 1.95 -5.70 0.52
N MET A 45 0.79 -6.24 0.92
CA MET A 45 -0.28 -5.47 1.57
C MET A 45 0.21 -4.85 2.87
N HIS A 46 0.98 -5.59 3.68
CA HIS A 46 1.58 -5.08 4.92
C HIS A 46 2.52 -3.90 4.64
N LYS A 47 3.40 -4.05 3.65
CA LYS A 47 4.33 -2.98 3.23
C LYS A 47 3.59 -1.77 2.69
N LEU A 48 2.53 -1.98 1.91
CA LEU A 48 1.71 -0.90 1.38
C LEU A 48 0.91 -0.20 2.46
N LEU A 49 0.39 -0.93 3.45
CA LEU A 49 -0.29 -0.39 4.61
C LEU A 49 0.66 0.47 5.45
N ALA A 50 1.87 -0.01 5.73
CA ALA A 50 2.88 0.75 6.49
C ALA A 50 3.27 2.04 5.76
N ALA A 51 3.42 1.99 4.43
CA ALA A 51 3.68 3.17 3.64
C ALA A 51 2.46 4.12 3.63
N ALA A 52 1.26 3.61 3.39
CA ALA A 52 0.03 4.41 3.42
C ALA A 52 -0.18 5.12 4.76
N ASP A 53 0.10 4.44 5.88
CA ASP A 53 0.02 5.02 7.22
C ASP A 53 1.07 6.14 7.41
N ARG A 54 2.31 5.95 6.96
CA ARG A 54 3.36 6.98 7.01
C ARG A 54 3.06 8.22 6.17
N TYR A 55 2.45 8.05 5.00
CA TYR A 55 2.11 9.17 4.09
C TYR A 55 0.68 9.67 4.26
N ALA A 56 -0.03 9.24 5.31
CA ALA A 56 -1.42 9.61 5.61
C ALA A 56 -2.38 9.42 4.41
N LEU A 57 -2.21 8.32 3.66
CA LEU A 57 -3.13 7.93 2.59
C LEU A 57 -4.25 7.06 3.18
N ASP A 58 -5.19 7.68 3.91
CA ASP A 58 -6.27 6.99 4.63
C ASP A 58 -7.08 6.04 3.75
N ARG A 59 -7.37 6.43 2.50
CA ARG A 59 -8.16 5.61 1.56
C ARG A 59 -7.39 4.35 1.14
N LEU A 60 -6.09 4.48 0.88
CA LEU A 60 -5.22 3.36 0.54
C LEU A 60 -5.07 2.40 1.72
N LYS A 61 -4.88 2.96 2.92
CA LYS A 61 -4.81 2.23 4.18
C LYS A 61 -6.07 1.40 4.45
N LEU A 62 -7.26 1.96 4.23
CA LEU A 62 -8.53 1.25 4.41
C LEU A 62 -8.63 0.03 3.47
N ILE A 63 -8.26 0.22 2.19
CA ILE A 63 -8.34 -0.86 1.20
C ILE A 63 -7.34 -1.98 1.53
N CYS A 64 -6.12 -1.64 1.93
CA CYS A 64 -5.14 -2.64 2.38
C CYS A 64 -5.63 -3.42 3.60
N ALA A 65 -6.14 -2.71 4.61
CA ALA A 65 -6.69 -3.34 5.81
C ALA A 65 -7.88 -4.27 5.49
N GLN A 66 -8.74 -3.86 4.55
CA GLN A 66 -9.86 -4.67 4.11
C GLN A 66 -9.41 -5.94 3.38
N LYS A 67 -8.46 -5.84 2.45
CA LYS A 67 -7.90 -7.02 1.77
C LYS A 67 -7.22 -7.98 2.74
N LEU A 68 -6.45 -7.44 3.70
CA LEU A 68 -5.82 -8.23 4.76
C LEU A 68 -6.84 -8.96 5.64
N CYS A 69 -7.96 -8.30 5.96
CA CYS A 69 -9.02 -8.90 6.74
C CYS A 69 -9.78 -9.99 5.96
N ASP A 70 -9.97 -9.80 4.66
CA ASP A 70 -10.61 -10.78 3.78
C ASP A 70 -9.77 -12.05 3.64
N ASP A 71 -8.45 -11.88 3.44
CA ASP A 71 -7.49 -12.98 3.37
C ASP A 71 -7.45 -13.82 4.67
N MET A 72 -7.47 -13.17 5.84
CA MET A 72 -7.58 -13.87 7.13
C MET A 72 -8.93 -14.58 7.33
N SER A 73 -10.02 -14.05 6.76
CA SER A 73 -11.34 -14.66 6.85
C SER A 73 -11.45 -15.95 6.03
N GLY A 74 -10.72 -16.04 4.91
CA GLY A 74 -10.69 -17.24 4.07
C GLY A 74 -10.14 -18.47 4.79
N ASP A 75 -9.10 -18.31 5.60
CA ASP A 75 -8.43 -19.42 6.30
C ASP A 75 -9.13 -19.85 7.61
N THR A 76 -9.87 -18.95 8.27
CA THR A 76 -10.39 -19.20 9.62
C THR A 76 -11.76 -19.89 9.65
N VAL A 77 -12.53 -19.89 8.54
CA VAL A 77 -13.88 -20.49 8.52
C VAL A 77 -13.87 -22.01 8.24
N ALA A 78 -12.74 -22.59 7.81
CA ALA A 78 -12.65 -24.02 7.50
C ALA A 78 -12.16 -24.90 8.67
N ALA A 79 -11.85 -24.33 9.84
CA ALA A 79 -11.23 -25.04 10.97
C ALA A 79 -12.18 -25.37 12.14
N THR A 80 -13.51 -25.39 11.92
CA THR A 80 -14.49 -25.86 12.92
C THR A 80 -15.19 -27.13 12.50
#